data_AF-A0A936CVK5-F1
#
_entry.id   AF-A0A936CVK5-F1
#
_cell.length_a   1.000
_cell.length_b   1.000
_cell.length_c   1.000
_cell.angle_alpha   90.00
_cell.angle_beta   90.00
_cell.angle_gamma   90.00
#
_symmetry.space_group_name_H-M   'P 1'
#
loop_
_entity.id
_entity.type
_entity.pdbx_description
1 polymer ?
#
loop_
_entity_poly.entity_id
_entity_poly.type
_entity_poly.pdbx_seq_one_letter_code
_entity_poly.pdbx_strand_id
1 'polypeptide(L)'
;MNRFLSCVLLSAVLLLAGCGGDDGPATPAGQPTPNLLFTAVKQSVPAFEPSTAAAKAMLPDQALRVAYQLLRDYTYPDDEGVVDMSNLYKVLWEASMRLDEAPAHCAAVTPAADTDLTPFAFDDLLGHTYALGLSEEEGGYGSSIAYAQTGNERRMLSSYKWAPDAAQQVAIGVIQAAHDTISGDVSIRFAQAVRYPPGSTMGGAEGSGFAIRARIDGNSTTHAFELKMAVNGTSLVGKGVSQGAGNWFLFRHGDAYYCIPADADEYELMTTVATDLASVPIGGAAYKDAVSAMQAYDLDTDLPAIDLSDFGGGVAGTPVAYLMF
;
A
#
# COMPACT_ATOMS: atom_id res chain seq x y z
N MET A 1 -29.85 -14.75 4.94
CA MET A 1 -30.60 -13.89 5.88
C MET A 1 -29.59 -13.13 6.70
N ASN A 2 -29.51 -11.81 6.48
CA ASN A 2 -28.75 -10.75 7.15
C ASN A 2 -27.76 -11.15 8.26
N ARG A 3 -26.52 -10.68 8.12
CA ARG A 3 -25.94 -9.66 9.00
C ARG A 3 -24.62 -9.13 8.44
N PHE A 4 -24.71 -7.89 7.92
CA PHE A 4 -23.63 -6.92 8.03
C PHE A 4 -23.20 -6.84 9.49
N LEU A 5 -21.90 -6.91 9.75
CA LEU A 5 -21.36 -6.51 11.04
C LEU A 5 -20.66 -5.16 10.84
N SER A 6 -21.42 -4.10 11.06
CA SER A 6 -20.87 -2.84 11.57
C SER A 6 -20.41 -3.11 13.00
N CYS A 7 -19.12 -2.95 13.27
CA CYS A 7 -18.60 -2.76 14.62
C CYS A 7 -17.77 -1.48 14.61
N VAL A 8 -18.48 -0.38 14.89
CA VAL A 8 -17.92 0.88 15.38
C VAL A 8 -17.62 0.71 16.89
N LEU A 9 -16.66 1.50 17.37
CA LEU A 9 -16.14 1.69 18.74
C LEU A 9 -14.94 0.79 19.08
N LEU A 10 -13.76 1.29 19.45
CA LEU A 10 -13.40 2.58 20.05
C LEU A 10 -11.92 2.90 19.77
N SER A 11 -11.63 3.81 18.83
CA SER A 11 -10.28 4.34 18.66
C SER A 11 -10.04 5.43 19.71
N ALA A 12 -9.27 5.10 20.74
CA ALA A 12 -8.66 6.11 21.58
C ALA A 12 -7.64 6.87 20.73
N VAL A 13 -7.91 8.15 20.54
CA VAL A 13 -6.99 9.16 20.05
C VAL A 13 -5.69 9.09 20.86
N LEU A 14 -4.57 8.84 20.18
CA LEU A 14 -3.24 9.18 20.67
C LEU A 14 -2.47 9.81 19.51
N LEU A 15 -2.79 11.08 19.28
CA LEU A 15 -1.86 12.02 18.68
C LEU A 15 -0.78 12.33 19.74
N LEU A 16 0.45 12.20 19.30
CA LEU A 16 1.71 12.50 19.97
C LEU A 16 1.66 13.72 20.91
N ALA A 17 2.17 13.54 22.13
CA ALA A 17 2.73 14.60 22.96
C ALA A 17 4.04 14.11 23.59
N GLY A 18 5.07 13.95 22.75
CA GLY A 18 6.45 13.97 23.22
C GLY A 18 6.88 15.42 23.42
N CYS A 19 6.77 15.94 24.64
CA CYS A 19 7.38 17.20 25.04
C CYS A 19 7.82 17.12 26.51
N GLY A 20 9.09 16.83 26.73
CA GLY A 20 9.80 17.26 27.94
C GLY A 20 10.43 18.63 27.68
N GLY A 21 9.73 19.69 28.11
CA GLY A 21 10.28 20.99 28.54
C GLY A 21 11.07 21.86 27.54
N ASP A 22 10.40 22.83 26.93
CA ASP A 22 10.66 24.27 27.16
C ASP A 22 9.54 25.11 26.50
N ASP A 23 9.01 26.09 27.25
CA ASP A 23 7.86 26.92 26.89
C ASP A 23 8.11 27.79 25.64
N GLY A 24 7.77 27.25 24.47
CA GLY A 24 7.59 27.99 23.22
C GLY A 24 6.12 27.97 22.79
N PRO A 25 5.57 29.05 22.20
CA PRO A 25 4.15 29.13 21.88
C PRO A 25 3.76 28.01 20.91
N ALA A 26 2.82 27.18 21.35
CA ALA A 26 2.28 26.04 20.62
C ALA A 26 1.80 26.47 19.22
N THR A 27 2.41 25.87 18.19
CA THR A 27 1.93 25.94 16.82
C THR A 27 0.52 25.32 16.78
N PRO A 28 -0.49 25.96 16.17
CA PRO A 28 -1.84 25.42 16.14
C PRO A 28 -1.88 24.07 15.42
N ALA A 29 -2.47 23.06 16.07
CA ALA A 29 -2.85 21.81 15.42
C ALA A 29 -3.83 22.12 14.28
N GLY A 30 -3.52 21.68 13.05
CA GLY A 30 -4.44 21.78 11.91
C GLY A 30 -3.89 22.42 10.62
N GLN A 31 -2.59 22.64 10.49
CA GLN A 31 -2.02 22.76 9.13
C GLN A 31 -1.88 21.33 8.58
N PRO A 32 -2.48 20.99 7.42
CA PRO A 32 -2.20 19.71 6.79
C PRO A 32 -0.71 19.71 6.45
N THR A 33 0.06 18.89 7.14
CA THR A 33 1.41 18.56 6.71
C THR A 33 1.31 18.18 5.23
N PRO A 34 2.14 18.73 4.34
CA PRO A 34 2.18 18.30 2.95
C PRO A 34 2.26 16.78 2.93
N ASN A 35 1.42 16.14 2.11
CA ASN A 35 1.42 14.70 1.92
C ASN A 35 1.82 14.44 0.47
N LEU A 36 3.09 14.74 0.17
CA LEU A 36 3.56 14.95 -1.21
C LEU A 36 3.55 13.66 -2.03
N LEU A 37 4.06 12.56 -1.46
CA LEU A 37 4.08 11.26 -2.13
C LEU A 37 2.65 10.71 -2.27
N PHE A 38 1.79 10.81 -1.24
CA PHE A 38 0.38 10.41 -1.35
C PHE A 38 -0.33 11.16 -2.48
N THR A 39 -0.15 12.47 -2.56
CA THR A 39 -0.75 13.30 -3.60
C THR A 39 -0.23 12.92 -4.98
N ALA A 40 1.09 12.73 -5.13
CA ALA A 40 1.72 12.33 -6.38
C ALA A 40 1.23 10.95 -6.85
N VAL A 41 1.04 10.01 -5.94
CA VAL A 41 0.54 8.66 -6.29
C VAL A 41 -0.94 8.69 -6.65
N LYS A 42 -1.76 9.45 -5.91
CA LYS A 42 -3.17 9.68 -6.24
C LYS A 42 -3.33 10.35 -7.61
N GLN A 43 -2.33 11.11 -8.05
CA GLN A 43 -2.24 11.64 -9.41
C GLN A 43 -1.75 10.61 -10.44
N SER A 44 -1.00 9.58 -10.04
CA SER A 44 -0.37 8.64 -10.97
C SER A 44 -1.20 7.38 -11.21
N VAL A 45 -1.85 6.86 -10.17
CA VAL A 45 -2.52 5.55 -10.14
C VAL A 45 -4.03 5.73 -10.03
N PRO A 46 -4.87 4.85 -10.61
CA PRO A 46 -6.31 4.96 -10.50
C PRO A 46 -6.78 4.90 -9.04
N ALA A 47 -7.57 5.90 -8.62
CA ALA A 47 -8.22 5.97 -7.32
C ALA A 47 -9.73 5.87 -7.52
N PHE A 48 -10.35 4.76 -7.12
CA PHE A 48 -11.77 4.52 -7.34
C PHE A 48 -12.59 5.10 -6.19
N GLU A 49 -13.43 6.08 -6.49
CA GLU A 49 -14.41 6.59 -5.53
C GLU A 49 -15.44 5.49 -5.19
N PRO A 50 -15.80 5.33 -3.91
CA PRO A 50 -16.87 4.42 -3.53
C PRO A 50 -18.21 4.88 -4.13
N SER A 51 -18.98 3.93 -4.67
CA SER A 51 -20.30 4.25 -5.21
C SER A 51 -21.27 4.67 -4.10
N THR A 52 -22.07 5.70 -4.35
CA THR A 52 -23.09 6.20 -3.38
C THR A 52 -24.30 5.28 -3.26
N ALA A 53 -24.40 4.27 -4.12
CA ALA A 53 -25.51 3.32 -4.16
C ALA A 53 -25.19 2.08 -3.31
N ALA A 54 -26.23 1.52 -2.69
CA ALA A 54 -26.20 0.22 -2.01
C ALA A 54 -26.00 -0.96 -3.01
N ALA A 55 -25.04 -0.87 -3.91
CA ALA A 55 -24.65 -1.90 -4.88
C ALA A 55 -23.79 -2.99 -4.19
N LYS A 56 -24.21 -3.46 -3.02
CA LYS A 56 -23.64 -4.65 -2.38
C LYS A 56 -24.21 -5.95 -2.96
N ALA A 57 -24.74 -5.90 -4.19
CA ALA A 57 -25.37 -7.02 -4.87
C ALA A 57 -24.47 -7.52 -6.01
N MET A 58 -23.78 -8.63 -5.73
CA MET A 58 -23.05 -9.52 -6.64
C MET A 58 -21.89 -8.90 -7.42
N LEU A 59 -20.69 -9.08 -6.87
CA LEU A 59 -19.40 -8.86 -7.51
C LEU A 59 -18.89 -10.23 -8.01
N PRO A 60 -19.00 -10.56 -9.32
CA PRO A 60 -18.68 -11.91 -9.80
C PRO A 60 -17.18 -12.17 -9.93
N ASP A 61 -16.36 -11.15 -10.22
CA ASP A 61 -14.93 -11.32 -10.50
C ASP A 61 -14.05 -10.99 -9.28
N GLN A 62 -13.28 -11.97 -8.82
CA GLN A 62 -12.37 -11.81 -7.68
C GLN A 62 -11.22 -10.85 -7.98
N ALA A 63 -10.72 -10.80 -9.22
CA ALA A 63 -9.60 -9.94 -9.58
C ALA A 63 -9.98 -8.47 -9.50
N LEU A 64 -11.16 -8.10 -10.00
CA LEU A 64 -11.66 -6.73 -9.93
C LEU A 64 -11.99 -6.31 -8.49
N ARG A 65 -12.47 -7.23 -7.65
CA ARG A 65 -12.65 -6.95 -6.21
C ARG A 65 -11.33 -6.63 -5.52
N VAL A 66 -10.28 -7.40 -5.81
CA VAL A 66 -8.95 -7.20 -5.25
C VAL A 66 -8.35 -5.89 -5.76
N ALA A 67 -8.50 -5.60 -7.06
CA ALA A 67 -8.10 -4.32 -7.63
C ALA A 67 -8.81 -3.14 -6.95
N TYR A 68 -10.14 -3.22 -6.80
CA TYR A 68 -10.92 -2.20 -6.11
C TYR A 68 -10.47 -2.03 -4.66
N GLN A 69 -10.33 -3.11 -3.88
CA GLN A 69 -9.93 -2.98 -2.47
C GLN A 69 -8.57 -2.29 -2.32
N LEU A 70 -7.60 -2.63 -3.19
CA LEU A 70 -6.29 -1.99 -3.18
C LEU A 70 -6.36 -0.52 -3.63
N LEU A 71 -7.14 -0.23 -4.67
CA LEU A 71 -7.13 1.05 -5.39
C LEU A 71 -8.34 1.96 -5.08
N ARG A 72 -9.20 1.57 -4.14
CA ARG A 72 -10.27 2.43 -3.63
C ARG A 72 -9.63 3.68 -3.06
N ASP A 73 -10.15 4.84 -3.40
CA ASP A 73 -9.64 6.09 -2.82
C ASP A 73 -9.72 6.04 -1.29
N TYR A 74 -8.81 6.76 -0.64
CA TYR A 74 -8.75 6.89 0.81
C TYR A 74 -8.88 8.37 1.18
N THR A 75 -9.93 8.68 1.94
CA THR A 75 -10.22 10.03 2.43
C THR A 75 -10.15 10.07 3.95
N TYR A 76 -9.11 10.70 4.48
CA TYR A 76 -9.02 11.01 5.91
C TYR A 76 -9.88 12.23 6.26
N PRO A 77 -10.60 12.25 7.40
CA PRO A 77 -10.71 11.20 8.42
C PRO A 77 -11.82 10.17 8.18
N ASP A 78 -12.63 10.35 7.14
CA ASP A 78 -13.88 9.60 6.94
C ASP A 78 -13.68 8.08 6.77
N ASP A 79 -12.55 7.68 6.18
CA ASP A 79 -12.20 6.28 5.96
C ASP A 79 -11.38 5.64 7.11
N GLU A 80 -11.02 6.41 8.13
CA GLU A 80 -10.21 5.88 9.23
C GLU A 80 -10.98 4.88 10.08
N GLY A 81 -10.39 3.70 10.31
CA GLY A 81 -11.06 2.56 10.94
C GLY A 81 -12.11 1.84 10.07
N VAL A 82 -12.34 2.29 8.84
CA VAL A 82 -13.21 1.63 7.84
C VAL A 82 -12.37 0.91 6.78
N VAL A 83 -11.34 1.60 6.28
CA VAL A 83 -10.36 1.08 5.36
C VAL A 83 -9.14 0.59 6.14
N ASP A 84 -8.68 -0.62 5.84
CA ASP A 84 -7.51 -1.22 6.47
C ASP A 84 -6.27 -1.15 5.55
N MET A 85 -5.15 -1.72 6.01
CA MET A 85 -3.87 -1.71 5.30
C MET A 85 -3.84 -2.55 4.02
N SER A 86 -4.95 -3.20 3.65
CA SER A 86 -5.11 -3.81 2.32
C SER A 86 -5.30 -2.79 1.20
N ASN A 87 -5.50 -1.52 1.54
CA ASN A 87 -5.65 -0.41 0.62
C ASN A 87 -4.34 0.36 0.43
N LEU A 88 -3.94 0.56 -0.83
CA LEU A 88 -2.71 1.28 -1.18
C LEU A 88 -2.74 2.73 -0.70
N TYR A 89 -3.86 3.43 -0.89
CA TYR A 89 -3.93 4.86 -0.60
C TYR A 89 -3.87 5.13 0.91
N LYS A 90 -4.44 4.25 1.74
CA LYS A 90 -4.20 4.27 3.19
C LYS A 90 -2.73 4.09 3.52
N VAL A 91 -2.11 3.02 2.98
CA VAL A 91 -0.69 2.71 3.20
C VAL A 91 0.19 3.90 2.82
N LEU A 92 -0.09 4.56 1.70
CA LEU A 92 0.64 5.73 1.24
C LEU A 92 0.36 6.98 2.04
N TRP A 93 -0.87 7.18 2.48
CA TRP A 93 -1.20 8.31 3.34
C TRP A 93 -0.36 8.25 4.61
N GLU A 94 -0.28 7.08 5.25
CA GLU A 94 0.56 6.85 6.44
C GLU A 94 2.05 7.01 6.12
N ALA A 95 2.52 6.39 5.04
CA ALA A 95 3.93 6.39 4.70
C ALA A 95 4.42 7.78 4.26
N SER A 96 3.63 8.52 3.50
CA SER A 96 4.02 9.83 2.99
C SER A 96 3.99 10.91 4.09
N MET A 97 3.10 10.82 5.09
CA MET A 97 3.25 11.61 6.31
C MET A 97 4.62 11.37 6.96
N ARG A 98 5.02 10.10 7.10
CA ARG A 98 6.32 9.76 7.68
C ARG A 98 7.49 10.24 6.82
N LEU A 99 7.41 10.18 5.49
CA LEU A 99 8.44 10.72 4.59
C LEU A 99 8.60 12.24 4.75
N ASP A 100 7.49 12.96 4.84
CA ASP A 100 7.51 14.42 4.96
C ASP A 100 7.99 14.87 6.35
N GLU A 101 7.75 14.06 7.39
CA GLU A 101 8.27 14.26 8.75
C GLU A 101 9.74 13.83 8.90
N ALA A 102 10.23 12.83 8.14
CA ALA A 102 11.53 12.21 8.35
C ALA A 102 12.71 13.19 8.49
N PRO A 103 12.84 14.27 7.67
CA PRO A 103 13.93 15.23 7.81
C PRO A 103 13.95 16.01 9.15
N ALA A 104 12.82 16.07 9.86
CA ALA A 104 12.74 16.69 11.19
C ALA A 104 13.19 15.72 12.31
N HIS A 105 13.19 14.41 12.04
CA HIS A 105 13.38 13.36 13.03
C HIS A 105 14.69 12.58 12.88
N CYS A 106 15.26 12.51 11.67
CA CYS A 106 16.54 11.85 11.41
C CYS A 106 17.33 12.57 10.30
N ALA A 107 18.61 12.25 10.18
CA ALA A 107 19.44 12.73 9.07
C ALA A 107 19.28 11.82 7.84
N ALA A 108 19.39 12.38 6.65
CA ALA A 108 19.36 11.62 5.40
C ALA A 108 20.50 10.59 5.39
N VAL A 109 20.17 9.37 5.00
CA VAL A 109 21.12 8.25 4.99
C VAL A 109 21.68 7.97 3.60
N THR A 110 22.91 7.44 3.55
CA THR A 110 23.53 6.95 2.31
C THR A 110 23.21 5.46 2.16
N PRO A 111 22.61 5.01 1.04
CA PRO A 111 22.33 3.59 0.80
C PRO A 111 23.57 2.70 0.84
N ALA A 112 23.46 1.56 1.50
CA ALA A 112 24.51 0.53 1.59
C ALA A 112 23.90 -0.84 1.31
N ALA A 113 24.41 -1.61 0.36
CA ALA A 113 23.87 -2.94 0.02
C ALA A 113 23.97 -3.88 1.22
N ASP A 114 22.85 -4.49 1.60
CA ASP A 114 22.79 -5.55 2.60
C ASP A 114 22.03 -6.75 2.02
N THR A 115 22.55 -7.93 2.32
CA THR A 115 22.05 -9.23 1.85
C THR A 115 21.47 -10.08 2.98
N ASP A 116 21.39 -9.56 4.21
CA ASP A 116 20.81 -10.28 5.33
C ASP A 116 19.30 -10.52 5.14
N LEU A 117 18.89 -11.76 5.37
CA LEU A 117 17.56 -12.29 5.03
C LEU A 117 16.48 -11.69 5.94
N THR A 118 15.60 -10.87 5.36
CA THR A 118 14.30 -10.52 5.94
C THR A 118 13.20 -11.23 5.15
N PRO A 119 12.00 -11.41 5.74
CA PRO A 119 10.83 -11.99 5.03
C PRO A 119 10.43 -11.24 3.75
N PHE A 120 11.01 -10.06 3.52
CA PHE A 120 10.73 -9.20 2.39
C PHE A 120 11.89 -9.13 1.39
N ALA A 121 12.87 -10.04 1.44
CA ALA A 121 14.01 -10.07 0.54
C ALA A 121 13.61 -10.53 -0.87
N PHE A 122 12.90 -9.66 -1.61
CA PHE A 122 12.47 -9.91 -2.97
C PHE A 122 13.37 -9.19 -3.98
N ASP A 123 13.53 -9.75 -5.18
CA ASP A 123 14.44 -9.19 -6.20
C ASP A 123 14.17 -7.73 -6.61
N ASP A 124 12.92 -7.24 -6.45
CA ASP A 124 12.54 -5.85 -6.74
C ASP A 124 12.19 -5.02 -5.48
N LEU A 125 12.40 -5.60 -4.31
CA LEU A 125 12.47 -4.91 -3.03
C LEU A 125 13.94 -4.92 -2.61
N LEU A 126 14.65 -3.87 -3.00
CA LEU A 126 16.10 -3.78 -2.83
C LEU A 126 16.47 -3.97 -1.33
N GLY A 127 17.63 -4.58 -1.08
CA GLY A 127 18.19 -4.88 0.25
C GLY A 127 19.38 -3.97 0.63
N HIS A 128 19.19 -3.15 1.65
CA HIS A 128 20.11 -2.13 2.13
C HIS A 128 19.71 -1.86 3.58
N THR A 129 20.53 -2.19 4.54
CA THR A 129 20.24 -1.83 5.93
C THR A 129 20.79 -0.44 6.23
N TYR A 130 20.17 0.22 7.21
CA TYR A 130 20.66 1.49 7.71
C TYR A 130 20.81 1.43 9.21
N ALA A 131 21.99 1.82 9.67
CA ALA A 131 22.31 1.92 11.08
C ALA A 131 21.60 3.09 11.79
N LEU A 132 20.96 4.01 11.04
CA LEU A 132 20.32 5.21 11.55
C LEU A 132 18.95 5.41 10.91
N GLY A 133 17.90 5.43 11.73
CA GLY A 133 16.52 5.74 11.39
C GLY A 133 15.75 6.15 12.65
N LEU A 134 14.52 6.66 12.50
CA LEU A 134 13.61 6.79 13.65
C LEU A 134 12.97 5.42 13.89
N SER A 135 12.88 5.00 15.15
CA SER A 135 12.12 3.82 15.55
C SER A 135 11.25 4.13 16.76
N GLU A 136 9.98 3.78 16.67
CA GLU A 136 9.01 3.93 17.76
C GLU A 136 8.43 2.54 18.05
N GLU A 137 8.33 2.17 19.33
CA GLU A 137 7.63 0.97 19.78
C GLU A 137 6.81 1.31 21.03
N GLU A 138 5.49 1.08 20.96
CA GLU A 138 4.57 1.29 22.06
C GLU A 138 3.40 0.32 21.96
N GLY A 139 3.08 -0.38 23.05
CA GLY A 139 1.83 -1.12 23.17
C GLY A 139 1.55 -2.14 22.05
N GLY A 140 2.58 -2.77 21.50
CA GLY A 140 2.44 -3.73 20.39
C GLY A 140 2.46 -3.11 18.98
N TYR A 141 2.50 -1.77 18.89
CA TYR A 141 2.79 -1.05 17.66
C TYR A 141 4.29 -0.81 17.55
N GLY A 142 4.80 -0.90 16.32
CA GLY A 142 6.14 -0.45 16.01
C GLY A 142 6.18 0.19 14.64
N SER A 143 6.94 1.26 14.49
CA SER A 143 7.30 1.79 13.17
C SER A 143 8.79 2.12 13.10
N SER A 144 9.35 2.05 11.91
CA SER A 144 10.69 2.60 11.67
C SER A 144 10.78 3.20 10.28
N ILE A 145 11.57 4.27 10.14
CA ILE A 145 11.75 4.98 8.87
C ILE A 145 13.22 5.32 8.63
N ALA A 146 13.63 5.12 7.38
CA ALA A 146 14.86 5.65 6.82
C ALA A 146 14.52 6.43 5.55
N TYR A 147 15.24 7.53 5.29
CA TYR A 147 15.04 8.34 4.09
C TYR A 147 16.37 8.76 3.47
N ALA A 148 16.38 8.82 2.14
CA ALA A 148 17.49 9.35 1.37
C ALA A 148 16.98 10.48 0.46
N GLN A 149 17.83 11.46 0.18
CA GLN A 149 17.49 12.54 -0.75
C GLN A 149 18.68 12.84 -1.65
N THR A 150 18.47 12.78 -2.96
CA THR A 150 19.47 13.13 -3.99
C THR A 150 18.86 14.14 -4.95
N GLY A 151 19.25 15.40 -4.84
CA GLY A 151 18.63 16.47 -5.62
C GLY A 151 17.13 16.61 -5.31
N ASN A 152 16.29 16.37 -6.32
CA ASN A 152 14.83 16.45 -6.26
C ASN A 152 14.17 15.12 -5.91
N GLU A 153 14.92 14.03 -5.97
CA GLU A 153 14.43 12.70 -5.66
C GLU A 153 14.51 12.45 -4.15
N ARG A 154 13.36 12.17 -3.56
CA ARG A 154 13.22 11.70 -2.18
C ARG A 154 12.89 10.23 -2.19
N ARG A 155 13.59 9.47 -1.36
CA ARG A 155 13.35 8.04 -1.17
C ARG A 155 13.06 7.76 0.29
N MET A 156 12.18 6.81 0.53
CA MET A 156 11.77 6.34 1.84
C MET A 156 11.81 4.83 1.86
N LEU A 157 12.16 4.33 3.04
CA LEU A 157 11.80 3.02 3.49
C LEU A 157 11.11 3.16 4.84
N SER A 158 9.91 2.61 4.92
CA SER A 158 9.17 2.48 6.16
C SER A 158 8.91 1.02 6.44
N SER A 159 9.03 0.62 7.70
CA SER A 159 8.56 -0.67 8.19
C SER A 159 7.60 -0.44 9.34
N TYR A 160 6.64 -1.34 9.48
CA TYR A 160 5.71 -1.28 10.58
C TYR A 160 5.37 -2.67 11.11
N LYS A 161 4.92 -2.66 12.35
CA LYS A 161 4.39 -3.78 13.09
C LYS A 161 3.12 -3.32 13.77
N TRP A 162 2.07 -4.11 13.62
CA TRP A 162 0.78 -3.91 14.27
C TRP A 162 0.41 -5.19 15.02
N ALA A 163 0.58 -5.18 16.34
CA ALA A 163 0.19 -6.28 17.21
C ALA A 163 -0.26 -5.78 18.60
N PRO A 164 -1.22 -4.83 18.68
CA PRO A 164 -1.72 -4.34 19.96
C PRO A 164 -2.34 -5.44 20.82
N ASP A 165 -2.95 -6.43 20.17
CA ASP A 165 -3.34 -7.70 20.75
C ASP A 165 -2.90 -8.84 19.82
N ALA A 166 -1.72 -9.39 20.10
CA ALA A 166 -1.14 -10.47 19.30
C ALA A 166 -1.96 -11.77 19.34
N ALA A 167 -2.94 -11.91 20.25
CA ALA A 167 -3.89 -13.02 20.23
C ALA A 167 -5.00 -12.82 19.19
N GLN A 168 -5.24 -11.58 18.75
CA GLN A 168 -6.26 -11.25 17.77
C GLN A 168 -5.66 -11.01 16.38
N GLN A 169 -4.56 -10.27 16.28
CA GLN A 169 -3.96 -9.93 14.99
C GLN A 169 -2.49 -9.60 15.13
N VAL A 170 -1.70 -10.05 14.15
CA VAL A 170 -0.33 -9.58 13.95
C VAL A 170 -0.18 -9.21 12.49
N ALA A 171 0.28 -7.99 12.21
CA ALA A 171 0.67 -7.56 10.88
C ALA A 171 2.07 -6.97 10.90
N ILE A 172 2.84 -7.29 9.87
CA ILE A 172 4.13 -6.67 9.58
C ILE A 172 4.15 -6.24 8.13
N GLY A 173 4.77 -5.11 7.83
CA GLY A 173 4.89 -4.66 6.46
C GLY A 173 6.04 -3.70 6.25
N VAL A 174 6.41 -3.55 4.99
CA VAL A 174 7.46 -2.66 4.50
C VAL A 174 6.96 -1.91 3.28
N ILE A 175 7.39 -0.66 3.19
CA ILE A 175 7.06 0.27 2.12
C ILE A 175 8.36 0.92 1.69
N GLN A 176 8.78 0.67 0.45
CA GLN A 176 9.79 1.47 -0.22
C GLN A 176 9.07 2.44 -1.14
N ALA A 177 9.47 3.70 -1.12
CA ALA A 177 8.91 4.68 -2.04
C ALA A 177 9.98 5.67 -2.53
N ALA A 178 9.81 6.16 -3.74
CA ALA A 178 10.60 7.24 -4.31
C ALA A 178 9.67 8.24 -5.03
N HIS A 179 10.00 9.52 -4.95
CA HIS A 179 9.33 10.58 -5.69
C HIS A 179 10.34 11.65 -6.11
N ASP A 180 10.41 11.95 -7.41
CA ASP A 180 11.12 13.10 -7.95
C ASP A 180 10.15 14.26 -8.18
N THR A 181 10.36 15.36 -7.46
CA THR A 181 9.43 16.50 -7.47
C THR A 181 9.46 17.35 -8.73
N ILE A 182 10.40 17.10 -9.65
CA ILE A 182 10.51 17.81 -10.93
C ILE A 182 10.02 16.96 -12.09
N SER A 183 10.46 15.71 -12.21
CA SER A 183 9.94 14.83 -13.27
C SER A 183 8.53 14.34 -12.96
N GLY A 184 8.15 14.32 -11.69
CA GLY A 184 6.91 13.73 -11.20
C GLY A 184 6.95 12.22 -11.10
N ASP A 185 8.11 11.59 -11.30
CA ASP A 185 8.23 10.13 -11.24
C ASP A 185 8.02 9.63 -9.82
N VAL A 186 7.24 8.57 -9.70
CA VAL A 186 6.82 7.93 -8.46
C VAL A 186 7.11 6.45 -8.56
N SER A 187 7.72 5.88 -7.52
CA SER A 187 7.89 4.44 -7.38
C SER A 187 7.46 4.00 -5.98
N ILE A 188 6.69 2.93 -5.89
CA ILE A 188 6.29 2.30 -4.62
C ILE A 188 6.50 0.81 -4.74
N ARG A 189 7.08 0.23 -3.70
CA ARG A 189 7.05 -1.21 -3.43
C ARG A 189 6.49 -1.40 -2.04
N PHE A 190 5.56 -2.33 -1.92
CA PHE A 190 4.86 -2.62 -0.69
C PHE A 190 4.79 -4.12 -0.52
N ALA A 191 5.10 -4.59 0.68
CA ALA A 191 4.84 -5.97 1.07
C ALA A 191 4.32 -6.00 2.50
N GLN A 192 3.32 -6.86 2.74
CA GLN A 192 2.73 -7.05 4.06
C GLN A 192 2.34 -8.50 4.25
N ALA A 193 2.51 -8.99 5.47
CA ALA A 193 1.90 -10.23 5.94
C ALA A 193 1.05 -9.93 7.18
N VAL A 194 -0.14 -10.53 7.20
CA VAL A 194 -1.11 -10.44 8.30
C VAL A 194 -1.50 -11.85 8.72
N ARG A 195 -1.48 -12.11 10.02
CA ARG A 195 -1.91 -13.37 10.63
C ARG A 195 -3.01 -13.12 11.65
N TYR A 196 -4.05 -13.92 11.56
CA TYR A 196 -5.14 -14.03 12.53
C TYR A 196 -5.00 -15.36 13.28
N PRO A 197 -4.51 -15.34 14.54
CA PRO A 197 -4.34 -16.57 15.32
C PRO A 197 -5.66 -17.35 15.51
N PRO A 198 -5.60 -18.63 15.90
CA PRO A 198 -6.79 -19.38 16.34
C PRO A 198 -7.50 -18.66 17.49
N GLY A 199 -8.83 -18.52 17.41
CA GLY A 199 -9.63 -17.73 18.37
C GLY A 199 -9.63 -16.22 18.13
N SER A 200 -9.06 -15.76 17.00
CA SER A 200 -9.19 -14.36 16.58
C SER A 200 -10.64 -14.01 16.23
N THR A 201 -11.09 -12.87 16.74
CA THR A 201 -12.38 -12.27 16.41
C THR A 201 -12.25 -11.11 15.43
N MET A 202 -11.03 -10.85 14.93
CA MET A 202 -10.70 -9.72 14.06
C MET A 202 -10.47 -10.15 12.60
N GLY A 203 -11.00 -9.35 11.67
CA GLY A 203 -10.54 -9.21 10.27
C GLY A 203 -10.67 -10.40 9.31
N GLY A 204 -10.33 -11.62 9.72
CA GLY A 204 -10.30 -12.82 8.88
C GLY A 204 -10.86 -14.06 9.57
N ALA A 205 -10.79 -15.21 8.90
CA ALA A 205 -11.15 -16.48 9.52
C ALA A 205 -10.12 -16.84 10.62
N GLU A 206 -10.56 -17.47 11.71
CA GLU A 206 -9.65 -17.92 12.75
C GLU A 206 -8.57 -18.87 12.19
N GLY A 207 -7.30 -18.65 12.59
CA GLY A 207 -6.17 -19.44 12.10
C GLY A 207 -5.82 -19.17 10.63
N SER A 208 -6.25 -18.04 10.08
CA SER A 208 -5.94 -17.62 8.70
C SER A 208 -4.98 -16.43 8.67
N GLY A 209 -4.75 -15.89 7.47
CA GLY A 209 -3.98 -14.69 7.26
C GLY A 209 -4.04 -14.27 5.81
N PHE A 210 -3.35 -13.20 5.48
CA PHE A 210 -3.16 -12.78 4.11
C PHE A 210 -1.78 -12.17 3.92
N ALA A 211 -1.29 -12.26 2.68
CA ALA A 211 -0.08 -11.58 2.26
C ALA A 211 -0.41 -10.69 1.05
N ILE A 212 0.23 -9.53 1.02
CA ILE A 212 0.12 -8.57 -0.07
C ILE A 212 1.53 -8.26 -0.55
N ARG A 213 1.68 -8.16 -1.87
CA ARG A 213 2.79 -7.45 -2.49
C ARG A 213 2.24 -6.55 -3.59
N ALA A 214 2.73 -5.33 -3.66
CA ALA A 214 2.39 -4.38 -4.71
C ALA A 214 3.64 -3.62 -5.16
N ARG A 215 3.70 -3.36 -6.46
CA ARG A 215 4.70 -2.54 -7.12
C ARG A 215 3.95 -1.56 -8.01
N ILE A 216 4.32 -0.30 -7.89
CA ILE A 216 3.78 0.78 -8.70
C ILE A 216 4.95 1.61 -9.18
N ASP A 217 5.00 1.85 -10.48
CA ASP A 217 5.84 2.89 -11.06
C ASP A 217 4.91 3.81 -11.84
N GLY A 218 5.00 5.11 -11.64
CA GLY A 218 4.10 6.06 -12.28
C GLY A 218 4.68 7.45 -12.36
N ASN A 219 3.87 8.37 -12.84
CA ASN A 219 4.27 9.76 -13.00
C ASN A 219 3.08 10.69 -12.72
N SER A 220 3.24 11.57 -11.73
CA SER A 220 2.18 12.45 -11.21
C SER A 220 1.78 13.56 -12.18
N THR A 221 2.64 13.87 -13.15
CA THR A 221 2.39 14.90 -14.17
C THR A 221 1.65 14.34 -15.39
N THR A 222 1.99 13.11 -15.81
CA THR A 222 1.39 12.46 -16.99
C THR A 222 0.26 11.51 -16.65
N HIS A 223 0.08 11.21 -15.36
CA HIS A 223 -0.87 10.23 -14.84
C HIS A 223 -0.64 8.80 -15.35
N ALA A 224 0.52 8.54 -15.94
CA ALA A 224 0.89 7.23 -16.44
C ALA A 224 1.32 6.33 -15.28
N PHE A 225 0.98 5.04 -15.36
CA PHE A 225 1.41 4.06 -14.37
C PHE A 225 1.63 2.66 -14.96
N GLU A 226 2.40 1.89 -14.21
CA GLU A 226 2.54 0.44 -14.24
C GLU A 226 2.25 -0.09 -12.83
N LEU A 227 1.46 -1.16 -12.76
CA LEU A 227 1.05 -1.82 -11.53
C LEU A 227 1.37 -3.30 -11.63
N LYS A 228 1.88 -3.86 -10.55
CA LYS A 228 1.98 -5.30 -10.32
C LYS A 228 1.54 -5.56 -8.89
N MET A 229 0.60 -6.47 -8.68
CA MET A 229 0.12 -6.80 -7.35
C MET A 229 -0.19 -8.28 -7.19
N ALA A 230 -0.11 -8.75 -5.95
CA ALA A 230 -0.56 -10.06 -5.53
C ALA A 230 -1.19 -9.96 -4.14
N VAL A 231 -2.36 -10.58 -4.00
CA VAL A 231 -3.11 -10.69 -2.74
C VAL A 231 -3.88 -12.01 -2.77
N ASN A 232 -3.69 -12.88 -1.78
CA ASN A 232 -4.54 -14.05 -1.51
C ASN A 232 -5.04 -14.81 -2.76
N GLY A 233 -4.12 -15.40 -3.51
CA GLY A 233 -4.47 -16.21 -4.68
C GLY A 233 -4.80 -15.42 -5.95
N THR A 234 -4.72 -14.10 -5.91
CA THR A 234 -4.93 -13.21 -7.06
C THR A 234 -3.65 -12.44 -7.36
N SER A 235 -3.13 -12.55 -8.57
CA SER A 235 -2.10 -11.64 -9.07
C SER A 235 -2.58 -10.89 -10.30
N LEU A 236 -2.32 -9.59 -10.34
CA LEU A 236 -2.76 -8.69 -11.38
C LEU A 236 -1.60 -7.80 -11.81
N VAL A 237 -1.52 -7.54 -13.11
CA VAL A 237 -0.63 -6.52 -13.69
C VAL A 237 -1.46 -5.49 -14.42
N GLY A 238 -0.95 -4.27 -14.50
CA GLY A 238 -1.68 -3.15 -15.07
C GLY A 238 -0.79 -2.09 -15.67
N LYS A 239 -1.30 -1.41 -16.69
CA LYS A 239 -0.67 -0.22 -17.26
C LYS A 239 -1.72 0.70 -17.84
N GLY A 240 -1.49 2.00 -17.76
CA GLY A 240 -2.28 2.98 -18.49
C GLY A 240 -2.09 4.40 -18.00
N VAL A 241 -3.11 5.22 -18.25
CA VAL A 241 -3.21 6.59 -17.76
C VAL A 241 -4.43 6.66 -16.85
N SER A 242 -4.22 7.07 -15.60
CA SER A 242 -5.20 6.97 -14.52
C SER A 242 -6.19 8.14 -14.42
N GLN A 243 -5.96 9.23 -15.15
CA GLN A 243 -6.80 10.42 -15.08
C GLN A 243 -7.05 11.02 -16.46
N GLY A 244 -8.14 11.79 -16.58
CA GLY A 244 -8.47 12.58 -17.76
C GLY A 244 -9.45 11.88 -18.70
N ALA A 245 -10.40 12.66 -19.24
CA ALA A 245 -11.42 12.14 -20.14
C ALA A 245 -10.80 11.50 -21.39
N GLY A 246 -11.28 10.31 -21.75
CA GLY A 246 -10.78 9.56 -22.91
C GLY A 246 -9.49 8.79 -22.67
N ASN A 247 -8.90 8.87 -21.46
CA ASN A 247 -7.83 7.98 -21.04
C ASN A 247 -8.38 6.67 -20.50
N TRP A 248 -7.52 5.66 -20.53
CA TRP A 248 -7.85 4.28 -20.20
C TRP A 248 -6.64 3.62 -19.54
N PHE A 249 -6.91 2.51 -18.89
CA PHE A 249 -5.89 1.56 -18.46
C PHE A 249 -6.37 0.13 -18.66
N LEU A 250 -5.40 -0.77 -18.67
CA LEU A 250 -5.61 -2.19 -18.94
C LEU A 250 -5.04 -2.99 -17.78
N PHE A 251 -5.88 -3.81 -17.15
CA PHE A 251 -5.47 -4.82 -16.19
C PHE A 251 -5.48 -6.20 -16.82
N ARG A 252 -4.62 -7.08 -16.33
CA ARG A 252 -4.59 -8.50 -16.69
C ARG A 252 -4.46 -9.37 -15.45
N HIS A 253 -5.30 -10.41 -15.39
CA HIS A 253 -5.24 -11.50 -14.43
C HIS A 253 -5.28 -12.83 -15.20
N GLY A 254 -4.18 -13.60 -15.18
CA GLY A 254 -4.03 -14.76 -16.06
C GLY A 254 -4.19 -14.36 -17.54
N ASP A 255 -5.09 -15.04 -18.24
CA ASP A 255 -5.42 -14.74 -19.66
C ASP A 255 -6.55 -13.71 -19.83
N ALA A 256 -7.13 -13.23 -18.73
CA ALA A 256 -8.24 -12.26 -18.74
C ALA A 256 -7.72 -10.81 -18.73
N TYR A 257 -8.27 -9.98 -19.60
CA TYR A 257 -7.94 -8.56 -19.74
C TYR A 257 -9.16 -7.68 -19.45
N TYR A 258 -8.96 -6.64 -18.64
CA TYR A 258 -9.98 -5.70 -18.21
C TYR A 258 -9.57 -4.29 -18.64
N CYS A 259 -10.30 -3.74 -19.61
CA CYS A 259 -10.06 -2.40 -20.15
C CYS A 259 -11.01 -1.42 -19.48
N ILE A 260 -10.46 -0.47 -18.72
CA ILE A 260 -11.22 0.36 -17.79
C ILE A 260 -10.97 1.84 -18.14
N PRO A 261 -12.04 2.66 -18.27
CA PRO A 261 -11.89 4.11 -18.41
C PRO A 261 -11.18 4.73 -17.21
N ALA A 262 -10.38 5.77 -17.43
CA ALA A 262 -9.68 6.49 -16.35
C ALA A 262 -10.64 7.14 -15.33
N ASP A 263 -11.87 7.44 -15.73
CA ASP A 263 -12.93 8.05 -14.93
C ASP A 263 -13.95 7.05 -14.38
N ALA A 264 -13.67 5.75 -14.47
CA ALA A 264 -14.56 4.70 -13.98
C ALA A 264 -14.77 4.79 -12.45
N ASP A 265 -16.02 4.70 -12.00
CA ASP A 265 -16.33 4.51 -10.58
C ASP A 265 -16.28 3.04 -10.14
N GLU A 266 -16.57 2.75 -8.87
CA GLU A 266 -16.67 1.38 -8.35
C GLU A 266 -17.61 0.51 -9.21
N TYR A 267 -18.78 1.02 -9.61
CA TYR A 267 -19.76 0.23 -10.34
C TYR A 267 -19.26 -0.12 -11.75
N GLU A 268 -18.67 0.84 -12.45
CA GLU A 268 -18.10 0.64 -13.79
C GLU A 268 -16.90 -0.31 -13.76
N LEU A 269 -16.02 -0.17 -12.76
CA LEU A 269 -14.95 -1.13 -12.52
C LEU A 269 -15.53 -2.53 -12.33
N MET A 270 -16.50 -2.69 -11.42
CA MET A 270 -17.02 -4.00 -11.03
C MET A 270 -17.91 -4.67 -12.09
N THR A 271 -18.40 -3.91 -13.07
CA THR A 271 -19.16 -4.43 -14.22
C THR A 271 -18.32 -4.62 -15.48
N THR A 272 -17.02 -4.30 -15.41
CA THR A 272 -16.09 -4.51 -16.52
C THR A 272 -15.99 -6.00 -16.87
N VAL A 273 -16.22 -6.32 -18.15
CA VAL A 273 -16.19 -7.69 -18.64
C VAL A 273 -14.78 -8.06 -19.06
N ALA A 274 -14.31 -9.21 -18.58
CA ALA A 274 -13.05 -9.80 -19.01
C ALA A 274 -13.07 -10.10 -20.52
N THR A 275 -11.97 -9.78 -21.20
CA THR A 275 -11.73 -10.09 -22.61
C THR A 275 -10.47 -10.94 -22.75
N ASP A 276 -10.31 -11.60 -23.89
CA ASP A 276 -9.02 -12.18 -24.25
C ASP A 276 -8.10 -11.11 -24.88
N LEU A 277 -6.83 -11.47 -25.06
CA LEU A 277 -5.83 -10.59 -25.67
C LEU A 277 -6.26 -10.08 -27.06
N ALA A 278 -6.96 -10.89 -27.86
CA ALA A 278 -7.36 -10.53 -29.22
C ALA A 278 -8.54 -9.54 -29.24
N SER A 279 -9.34 -9.52 -28.18
CA SER A 279 -10.60 -8.79 -28.07
C SER A 279 -10.54 -7.59 -27.13
N VAL A 280 -9.34 -7.18 -26.69
CA VAL A 280 -9.13 -5.98 -25.88
C VAL A 280 -9.77 -4.77 -26.58
N PRO A 281 -10.67 -4.03 -25.91
CA PRO A 281 -11.31 -2.84 -26.47
C PRO A 281 -10.32 -1.76 -26.91
N ILE A 282 -10.76 -0.87 -27.80
CA ILE A 282 -9.90 0.15 -28.42
C ILE A 282 -9.21 1.08 -27.40
N GLY A 283 -9.84 1.36 -26.26
CA GLY A 283 -9.25 2.16 -25.18
C GLY A 283 -8.02 1.51 -24.55
N GLY A 284 -8.00 0.18 -24.46
CA GLY A 284 -6.90 -0.59 -23.88
C GLY A 284 -5.86 -1.06 -24.91
N ALA A 285 -6.15 -0.92 -26.20
CA ALA A 285 -5.31 -1.44 -27.28
C ALA A 285 -3.87 -0.90 -27.25
N ALA A 286 -3.69 0.37 -26.81
CA ALA A 286 -2.37 0.99 -26.68
C ALA A 286 -1.47 0.33 -25.62
N TYR A 287 -2.06 -0.35 -24.63
CA TYR A 287 -1.34 -0.97 -23.51
C TYR A 287 -1.21 -2.48 -23.65
N LYS A 288 -1.94 -3.08 -24.59
CA LYS A 288 -2.06 -4.52 -24.79
C LYS A 288 -0.71 -5.25 -24.81
N ASP A 289 0.20 -4.84 -25.68
CA ASP A 289 1.48 -5.52 -25.86
C ASP A 289 2.34 -5.41 -24.59
N ALA A 290 2.39 -4.22 -23.98
CA ALA A 290 3.11 -3.99 -22.74
C ALA A 290 2.55 -4.84 -21.58
N VAL A 291 1.24 -4.81 -21.36
CA VAL A 291 0.58 -5.60 -20.29
C VAL A 291 0.72 -7.09 -20.52
N SER A 292 0.68 -7.56 -21.77
CA SER A 292 0.89 -8.98 -22.09
C SER A 292 2.31 -9.45 -21.76
N ALA A 293 3.31 -8.56 -21.92
CA ALA A 293 4.72 -8.84 -21.65
C ALA A 293 5.09 -8.68 -20.16
N MET A 294 4.27 -7.98 -19.36
CA MET A 294 4.51 -7.88 -17.92
C MET A 294 4.49 -9.27 -17.28
N GLN A 295 5.36 -9.51 -16.32
CA GLN A 295 5.32 -10.71 -15.50
C GLN A 295 4.49 -10.43 -14.24
N ALA A 296 3.46 -11.23 -13.98
CA ALA A 296 2.69 -11.18 -12.73
C ALA A 296 3.53 -11.69 -11.54
N TYR A 297 3.10 -11.41 -10.31
CA TYR A 297 3.79 -11.99 -9.14
C TYR A 297 3.40 -13.47 -9.06
N ASP A 298 4.38 -14.31 -8.82
CA ASP A 298 4.18 -15.72 -8.54
C ASP A 298 3.66 -15.88 -7.10
N LEU A 299 2.45 -16.39 -6.93
CA LEU A 299 1.79 -16.40 -5.62
C LEU A 299 2.49 -17.27 -4.58
N ASP A 300 3.32 -18.23 -5.00
CA ASP A 300 4.02 -19.16 -4.12
C ASP A 300 5.39 -18.63 -3.69
N THR A 301 6.02 -17.79 -4.52
CA THR A 301 7.41 -17.34 -4.31
C THR A 301 7.55 -15.83 -4.13
N ASP A 302 6.61 -15.03 -4.62
CA ASP A 302 6.66 -13.58 -4.58
C ASP A 302 5.87 -12.95 -3.41
N LEU A 303 5.16 -13.74 -2.60
CA LEU A 303 4.46 -13.22 -1.41
C LEU A 303 5.25 -13.48 -0.13
N PRO A 304 5.20 -12.56 0.86
CA PRO A 304 5.84 -12.80 2.15
C PRO A 304 5.15 -13.95 2.88
N ALA A 305 5.92 -14.72 3.63
CA ALA A 305 5.39 -15.81 4.43
C ALA A 305 4.40 -15.28 5.48
N ILE A 306 3.22 -15.89 5.54
CA ILE A 306 2.21 -15.65 6.60
C ILE A 306 2.61 -16.37 7.90
N ASP A 307 3.57 -17.30 7.82
CA ASP A 307 4.16 -17.90 9.00
C ASP A 307 5.04 -16.87 9.73
N LEU A 308 4.38 -16.13 10.62
CA LEU A 308 5.02 -15.15 11.47
C LEU A 308 5.68 -15.79 12.72
N SER A 309 5.86 -17.12 12.75
CA SER A 309 6.44 -17.83 13.91
C SER A 309 7.97 -17.77 13.97
N ASP A 310 8.66 -17.68 12.82
CA ASP A 310 10.13 -17.47 12.76
C ASP A 310 10.54 -16.10 13.28
N PHE A 311 9.61 -15.16 13.38
CA PHE A 311 9.86 -13.93 14.12
C PHE A 311 10.01 -14.20 15.60
N GLY A 312 9.50 -15.34 16.13
CA GLY A 312 10.00 -16.16 17.27
C GLY A 312 10.17 -15.49 18.63
N GLY A 313 10.89 -14.37 18.65
CA GLY A 313 10.57 -13.22 19.49
C GLY A 313 9.58 -12.27 18.79
N GLY A 314 8.62 -12.78 18.01
CA GLY A 314 8.01 -12.11 16.84
C GLY A 314 6.97 -11.03 17.08
N VAL A 315 6.89 -10.60 18.32
CA VAL A 315 6.15 -9.45 18.81
C VAL A 315 7.05 -8.57 19.70
N ALA A 316 8.35 -8.89 19.78
CA ALA A 316 9.39 -8.24 20.56
C ALA A 316 10.63 -8.09 19.65
N GLY A 317 10.55 -7.13 18.73
CA GLY A 317 11.59 -6.87 17.75
C GLY A 317 11.36 -5.50 17.16
N THR A 318 12.38 -4.66 17.21
CA THR A 318 12.32 -3.29 16.71
C THR A 318 12.12 -3.33 15.20
N PRO A 319 11.16 -2.57 14.62
CA PRO A 319 10.92 -2.59 13.18
C PRO A 319 12.16 -2.25 12.33
N VAL A 320 13.16 -1.60 12.94
CA VAL A 320 14.52 -1.40 12.38
C VAL A 320 15.14 -2.69 11.83
N ALA A 321 14.88 -3.86 12.44
CA ALA A 321 15.38 -5.15 11.96
C ALA A 321 14.74 -5.61 10.62
N TYR A 322 13.67 -4.94 10.19
CA TYR A 322 12.99 -5.18 8.92
C TYR A 322 13.26 -4.08 7.88
N LEU A 323 14.08 -3.08 8.21
CA LEU A 323 14.45 -2.02 7.26
C LEU A 323 15.46 -2.55 6.24
N MET A 324 14.98 -2.84 5.02
CA MET A 324 15.79 -2.94 3.80
C MET A 324 15.48 -1.83 2.80
N PHE A 325 16.46 -1.07 2.32
CA PHE A 325 16.33 -0.30 1.07
C PHE A 325 16.85 -1.05 -0.13
#